data_AF-A0A1Q3JAJ3-F1
#
_entry.id   AF-A0A1Q3JAJ3-F1
#
_cell.length_a   1.000
_cell.length_b   1.000
_cell.length_c   1.000
_cell.angle_alpha   90.00
_cell.angle_beta   90.00
_cell.angle_gamma   90.00
#
_symmetry.space_group_name_H-M   'P 1'
#
loop_
_entity.id
_entity.type
_entity.pdbx_description
1 polymer ?
#
loop_
_entity_poly.entity_id
_entity_poly.type
_entity_poly.pdbx_seq_one_letter_code
_entity_poly.pdbx_strand_id
1 'polypeptide(L)'
;MAQGSSSRQSPSQPAFKGLAWIGGLVATLAAAAIGAVLAVFFAATVVVIALMSSALLALAGLAMRARRTVRARAPSDPNLIEARNVGGHSWVAYGWHDRA
;
A
#
# COMPACT_ATOMS: atom_id res chain seq x y z
N MET A 1 80.62 4.18 -4.65
CA MET A 1 79.59 3.56 -3.79
C MET A 1 78.23 3.92 -4.34
N ALA A 2 77.41 2.87 -4.57
CA ALA A 2 75.97 2.77 -4.89
C ALA A 2 75.22 4.05 -5.31
N GLN A 3 74.85 4.16 -6.59
CA GLN A 3 73.63 3.62 -7.23
C GLN A 3 72.39 4.50 -7.06
N GLY A 4 71.87 4.92 -8.20
CA GLY A 4 70.77 5.86 -8.36
C GLY A 4 69.44 5.32 -7.82
N SER A 5 68.75 6.21 -7.12
CA SER A 5 67.34 6.15 -6.80
C SER A 5 66.50 6.51 -8.03
N SER A 6 66.58 5.68 -9.07
CA SER A 6 65.70 5.80 -10.24
C SER A 6 64.38 5.11 -9.92
N SER A 7 63.46 5.89 -9.37
CA SER A 7 62.00 5.79 -9.49
C SER A 7 61.47 4.52 -10.20
N ARG A 8 60.79 3.64 -9.46
CA ARG A 8 59.81 2.70 -10.01
C ARG A 8 58.67 3.49 -10.63
N GLN A 9 58.84 3.92 -11.87
CA GLN A 9 57.72 4.22 -12.75
C GLN A 9 57.29 2.91 -13.37
N SER A 10 56.35 2.21 -12.73
CA SER A 10 55.54 1.22 -13.43
C SER A 10 54.50 2.00 -14.24
N PRO A 11 54.56 1.99 -15.58
CA PRO A 11 53.59 2.67 -16.41
C PRO A 11 52.31 1.83 -16.43
N SER A 12 51.45 1.98 -15.43
CA SER A 12 50.09 1.48 -15.50
C SER A 12 49.32 2.31 -16.52
N GLN A 13 49.15 1.69 -17.69
CA GLN A 13 48.57 2.17 -18.93
C GLN A 13 47.40 3.18 -18.83
N PRO A 14 47.56 4.43 -19.30
CA PRO A 14 46.49 5.44 -19.32
C PRO A 14 45.37 5.15 -20.34
N ALA A 15 45.61 4.32 -21.36
CA ALA A 15 44.61 4.01 -22.40
C ALA A 15 43.42 3.20 -21.88
N PHE A 16 43.65 2.21 -21.01
CA PHE A 16 42.58 1.40 -20.42
C PHE A 16 41.71 2.19 -19.44
N LYS A 17 42.27 3.24 -18.81
CA LYS A 17 41.55 4.09 -17.86
C LYS A 17 40.45 4.92 -18.54
N GLY A 18 40.70 5.42 -19.74
CA GLY A 18 39.68 6.14 -20.52
C GLY A 18 38.54 5.23 -21.00
N LEU A 19 38.88 4.05 -21.52
CA LEU A 19 37.89 3.08 -22.00
C LEU A 19 37.02 2.53 -20.86
N ALA A 20 37.63 2.26 -19.69
CA ALA A 20 36.89 1.87 -18.49
C ALA A 20 35.91 2.96 -18.02
N TRP A 21 36.28 4.24 -18.17
CA TRP A 21 35.42 5.36 -17.78
C TRP A 21 34.20 5.50 -18.70
N ILE A 22 34.40 5.40 -20.01
CA ILE A 22 33.30 5.42 -21.00
C ILE A 22 32.41 4.18 -20.85
N GLY A 23 33.00 3.00 -20.66
CA GLY A 23 32.25 1.77 -20.41
C GLY A 23 31.40 1.86 -19.14
N GLY A 24 31.94 2.46 -18.07
CA GLY A 24 31.22 2.72 -16.84
C GLY A 24 30.00 3.62 -17.05
N LEU A 25 30.14 4.73 -17.79
CA LEU A 25 29.03 5.63 -18.11
C LEU A 25 27.89 4.93 -18.88
N VAL A 26 28.24 4.15 -19.90
CA VAL A 26 27.26 3.39 -20.69
C VAL A 26 26.55 2.36 -19.82
N ALA A 27 27.31 1.66 -18.97
CA ALA A 27 26.74 0.68 -18.03
C ALA A 27 25.78 1.35 -17.02
N THR A 28 26.13 2.52 -16.48
CA THR A 28 25.25 3.26 -15.56
C THR A 28 23.96 3.69 -16.26
N LEU A 29 24.02 4.19 -17.49
CA LEU A 29 22.84 4.56 -18.26
C LEU A 29 21.94 3.35 -18.54
N ALA A 30 22.53 2.23 -18.95
CA ALA A 30 21.80 0.98 -19.17
C ALA A 30 21.14 0.47 -17.88
N ALA A 31 21.88 0.46 -16.78
CA ALA A 31 21.37 0.06 -15.48
C ALA A 31 20.22 0.98 -15.01
N ALA A 32 20.36 2.29 -15.18
CA ALA A 32 19.32 3.26 -14.86
C ALA A 32 18.06 3.06 -15.69
N ALA A 33 18.19 2.79 -17.00
CA ALA A 33 17.06 2.52 -17.87
C ALA A 33 16.30 1.26 -17.43
N ILE A 34 17.01 0.16 -17.12
CA ILE A 34 16.40 -1.07 -16.61
C ILE A 34 15.72 -0.82 -15.27
N GLY A 35 16.39 -0.12 -14.35
CA GLY A 35 15.84 0.25 -13.06
C GLY A 35 14.56 1.08 -13.18
N ALA A 36 14.53 2.04 -14.10
CA ALA A 36 13.34 2.85 -14.38
C ALA A 36 12.17 2.00 -14.89
N VAL A 37 12.43 1.08 -15.83
CA VAL A 37 11.41 0.17 -16.34
C VAL A 37 10.84 -0.69 -15.21
N LEU A 38 11.69 -1.33 -14.41
CA LEU A 38 11.27 -2.14 -13.26
C LEU A 38 10.50 -1.30 -12.23
N ALA A 39 10.94 -0.08 -11.95
CA ALA A 39 10.27 0.84 -11.04
C ALA A 39 8.87 1.19 -11.53
N VAL A 40 8.66 1.38 -12.84
CA VAL A 40 7.34 1.63 -13.42
C VAL A 40 6.42 0.42 -13.21
N PHE A 41 6.87 -0.80 -13.48
CA PHE A 41 6.07 -2.00 -13.26
C PHE A 41 5.71 -2.19 -11.79
N PHE A 42 6.68 -1.98 -10.90
CA PHE A 42 6.45 -2.01 -9.47
C PHE A 42 5.43 -0.95 -9.05
N ALA A 43 5.62 0.31 -9.46
CA ALA A 43 4.72 1.41 -9.16
C ALA A 43 3.30 1.13 -9.68
N ALA A 44 3.15 0.61 -10.90
CA ALA A 44 1.85 0.24 -11.46
C ALA A 44 1.14 -0.79 -10.58
N THR A 45 1.86 -1.82 -10.12
CA THR A 45 1.31 -2.85 -9.23
C THR A 45 0.89 -2.26 -7.88
N VAL A 46 1.74 -1.41 -7.28
CA VAL A 46 1.44 -0.73 -6.02
C VAL A 46 0.23 0.17 -6.16
N VAL A 47 0.09 0.89 -7.28
CA VAL A 47 -1.09 1.73 -7.56
C VAL A 47 -2.35 0.89 -7.57
N VAL A 48 -2.36 -0.27 -8.24
CA VAL A 48 -3.52 -1.17 -8.27
C VAL A 48 -3.90 -1.62 -6.86
N ILE A 49 -2.92 -2.06 -6.06
CA ILE A 49 -3.15 -2.49 -4.67
C ILE A 49 -3.66 -1.31 -3.81
N ALA A 50 -3.07 -0.13 -3.98
CA ALA A 50 -3.48 1.08 -3.26
C ALA A 50 -4.93 1.47 -3.60
N LEU A 51 -5.32 1.38 -4.87
CA LEU A 51 -6.70 1.65 -5.29
C LEU A 51 -7.68 0.62 -4.71
N MET A 52 -7.36 -0.68 -4.79
CA MET A 52 -8.22 -1.72 -4.22
C MET A 52 -8.36 -1.60 -2.71
N SER A 53 -7.24 -1.45 -2.00
CA SER A 53 -7.25 -1.26 -0.55
C SER A 53 -7.99 0.02 -0.15
N SER A 54 -7.77 1.13 -0.84
CA SER A 54 -8.49 2.38 -0.59
C SER A 54 -9.99 2.22 -0.83
N ALA A 55 -10.41 1.52 -1.89
CA ALA A 55 -11.82 1.25 -2.15
C ALA A 55 -12.45 0.40 -1.02
N LEU A 56 -11.78 -0.66 -0.60
CA LEU A 56 -12.22 -1.51 0.50
C LEU A 56 -12.30 -0.74 1.83
N LEU A 57 -11.28 0.07 2.14
CA LEU A 57 -11.24 0.90 3.35
C LEU A 57 -12.33 1.98 3.33
N ALA A 58 -12.59 2.60 2.17
CA ALA A 58 -13.66 3.57 2.02
C ALA A 58 -15.03 2.93 2.27
N LEU A 59 -15.29 1.77 1.67
CA LEU A 59 -16.53 1.01 1.90
C LEU A 59 -16.67 0.55 3.35
N ALA A 60 -15.61 -0.01 3.93
CA ALA A 60 -15.60 -0.44 5.33
C ALA A 60 -15.84 0.75 6.27
N GLY A 61 -15.19 1.88 6.01
CA GLY A 61 -15.37 3.14 6.74
C GLY A 61 -16.81 3.64 6.65
N LEU A 62 -17.39 3.67 5.45
CA LEU A 62 -18.77 4.09 5.23
C LEU A 62 -19.76 3.14 5.93
N ALA A 63 -19.55 1.82 5.83
CA ALA A 63 -20.39 0.83 6.49
C ALA A 63 -20.32 0.94 8.01
N MET A 64 -19.13 1.13 8.58
CA MET A 64 -18.97 1.37 10.01
C MET A 64 -19.64 2.69 10.45
N ARG A 65 -19.50 3.75 9.64
CA ARG A 65 -20.15 5.04 9.91
C ARG A 65 -21.68 4.91 9.86
N ALA A 66 -22.22 4.22 8.87
CA ALA A 66 -23.66 3.94 8.74
C ALA A 66 -24.18 3.13 9.94
N ARG A 67 -23.45 2.08 10.35
CA ARG A 67 -23.79 1.31 11.56
C ARG A 67 -23.78 2.18 12.81
N ARG A 68 -22.81 3.10 12.95
CA ARG A 68 -22.75 4.04 14.07
C ARG A 68 -23.93 5.03 14.05
N THR A 69 -24.29 5.59 12.89
CA THR A 69 -25.46 6.48 12.80
C THR A 69 -26.77 5.76 13.09
N VAL A 70 -26.96 4.53 12.60
CA VAL A 70 -28.14 3.72 12.91
C VAL A 70 -28.18 3.37 14.40
N ARG A 71 -27.08 2.88 14.98
CA ARG A 71 -27.03 2.58 16.44
C ARG A 71 -27.24 3.81 17.32
N ALA A 72 -26.73 4.97 16.91
CA ALA A 72 -26.98 6.24 17.62
C ALA A 72 -28.44 6.71 17.48
N ARG A 73 -29.14 6.29 16.43
CA ARG A 73 -30.60 6.50 16.24
C ARG A 73 -31.45 5.43 16.93
N ALA A 74 -30.87 4.27 17.23
CA ALA A 74 -31.54 3.10 17.81
C ALA A 74 -31.81 3.09 19.34
N PRO A 75 -31.58 4.16 20.14
CA PRO A 75 -32.22 4.21 21.46
C PRO A 75 -33.69 4.64 21.26
N SER A 76 -34.61 3.72 21.54
CA SER A 76 -36.06 3.96 21.72
C SER A 76 -36.77 4.62 20.54
N ASP A 77 -37.01 3.88 19.45
CA ASP A 77 -38.12 4.22 18.56
C ASP A 77 -39.40 3.60 19.16
N PRO A 78 -40.26 4.37 19.85
CA PRO A 78 -41.40 3.83 20.62
C PRO A 78 -42.48 3.22 19.72
N ASN A 79 -42.36 3.41 18.40
CA ASN A 79 -43.26 2.88 17.39
C ASN A 79 -42.74 1.62 16.71
N LEU A 80 -41.55 1.12 17.11
CA LEU A 80 -40.96 -0.05 16.53
C LEU A 80 -41.56 -1.32 17.15
N ILE A 81 -42.46 -1.95 16.41
CA ILE A 81 -43.05 -3.24 16.77
C ILE A 81 -42.01 -4.33 16.49
N GLU A 82 -41.24 -4.71 17.52
CA GLU A 82 -40.23 -5.76 17.38
C GLU A 82 -40.89 -7.16 17.39
N ALA A 83 -40.98 -7.78 16.22
CA ALA A 83 -41.41 -9.16 16.08
C ALA A 83 -40.22 -10.11 16.34
N ARG A 84 -40.07 -10.62 17.57
CA ARG A 84 -39.08 -11.67 17.85
C ARG A 84 -39.70 -13.05 17.61
N ASN A 85 -39.02 -13.86 16.80
CA ASN A 85 -39.38 -15.26 16.63
C ASN A 85 -38.97 -16.02 17.90
N VAL A 86 -39.96 -16.48 18.67
CA VAL A 86 -39.76 -17.15 19.97
C VAL A 86 -39.54 -18.66 19.85
N GLY A 87 -39.25 -19.16 18.64
CA GLY A 87 -39.03 -20.59 18.40
C GLY A 87 -40.37 -21.32 18.22
N GLY A 88 -40.91 -21.28 17.00
CA GLY A 88 -42.13 -21.97 16.59
C GLY A 88 -42.78 -21.31 15.35
N HIS A 89 -44.05 -21.62 15.05
CA HIS A 89 -44.84 -21.03 13.95
C HIS A 89 -45.50 -19.68 14.29
N SER A 90 -45.14 -19.03 15.39
CA SER A 90 -45.74 -17.75 15.79
C SER A 90 -44.69 -16.64 15.87
N TRP A 91 -44.94 -15.57 15.13
CA TRP A 91 -44.23 -14.31 15.25
C TRP A 91 -45.02 -13.44 16.21
N VAL A 92 -44.46 -13.16 17.38
CA VAL A 92 -45.09 -12.30 18.36
C VAL A 92 -44.44 -10.92 18.26
N ALA A 93 -45.26 -9.95 17.90
CA ALA A 93 -44.95 -8.54 17.97
C ALA A 93 -44.97 -8.11 19.45
N TYR A 94 -43.81 -7.79 20.02
CA TYR A 94 -43.76 -7.15 21.33
C TYR A 94 -43.86 -5.64 21.12
N GLY A 95 -45.08 -5.12 21.28
CA GLY A 95 -45.32 -3.69 21.51
C GLY A 95 -45.31 -3.45 23.01
N TRP A 96 -44.29 -2.74 23.49
CA TRP A 96 -44.11 -2.39 24.89
C TRP A 96 -45.20 -1.39 25.32
N HIS A 97 -46.30 -1.89 25.90
CA HIS A 97 -47.20 -1.06 26.69
C HIS A 97 -46.58 -0.89 28.08
N ASP A 98 -45.72 0.11 28.22
CA ASP A 98 -45.41 0.62 29.55
C ASP A 98 -46.72 1.14 30.15
N ARG A 99 -47.00 0.66 31.35
CA ARG A 99 -48.13 1.11 32.14
C ARG A 99 -47.88 2.55 32.57
N ALA A 100 -48.98 3.29 32.63
CA ALA A 100 -49.13 4.65 33.13
C ALA A 100 -48.28 4.97 34.37
#